data_AF-Q0UWY2-F1
#
_entry.id   AF-Q0UWY2-F1
#
_cell.length_a   1.000
_cell.length_b   1.000
_cell.length_c   1.000
_cell.angle_alpha   90.00
_cell.angle_beta   90.00
_cell.angle_gamma   90.00
#
_symmetry.space_group_name_H-M   'P 1'
#
loop_
_entity.id
_entity.type
_entity.pdbx_description
1 polymer ?
#
loop_
_entity_poly.entity_id
_entity_poly.type
_entity_poly.pdbx_seq_one_letter_code
_entity_poly.pdbx_strand_id
1 'polypeptide(L)'
;MSGIANAQGGLNIVWYGVDQPVSHRFGQMLSIVSRQPTGNSFASSSRKDQVTITRAEPLPDTRELWAKHNYRHIMQMTYGDNMQDGMWICCCGAENHITHVTGPHPPQHLTCAKCEHVFCKSCIASPILVPITLKMVALMRILPSYEAQRLRVGQVCEKCGFTHRATGDDVKFVPYCACGAHRKEDWVVFAICSPQGYHFDPIVTSVQIKTKWREAKEEALQMECSQSAPAPAIAPEMGPKCSNSVRKARSNWIWRYRQILAAVE
;
A
#
# COMPACT_ATOMS: atom_id res chain seq x y z
N MET A 1 9.58 -55.70 -18.61
CA MET A 1 9.00 -55.10 -19.83
C MET A 1 8.02 -54.03 -19.35
N SER A 2 8.49 -52.78 -19.18
CA SER A 2 8.36 -51.68 -20.16
C SER A 2 6.90 -51.21 -20.27
N GLY A 3 6.53 -49.96 -20.03
CA GLY A 3 7.32 -48.75 -19.83
C GLY A 3 6.46 -47.56 -19.40
N ILE A 4 7.15 -46.52 -18.96
CA ILE A 4 6.66 -45.22 -18.52
C ILE A 4 6.46 -44.33 -19.76
N ALA A 5 5.33 -43.65 -19.88
CA ALA A 5 5.11 -42.61 -20.89
C ALA A 5 5.09 -41.24 -20.22
N ASN A 6 6.16 -40.47 -20.47
CA ASN A 6 6.29 -39.05 -20.15
C ASN A 6 5.54 -38.23 -21.22
N ALA A 7 4.69 -37.30 -20.79
CA ALA A 7 4.14 -36.25 -21.66
C ALA A 7 4.90 -34.94 -21.42
N GLN A 8 5.79 -34.60 -22.36
CA GLN A 8 6.44 -33.30 -22.45
C GLN A 8 5.55 -32.38 -23.32
N GLY A 9 4.91 -31.39 -22.70
CA GLY A 9 4.23 -30.30 -23.40
C GLY A 9 5.11 -29.06 -23.42
N GLY A 10 5.87 -28.88 -24.51
CA GLY A 10 6.65 -27.67 -24.74
C GLY A 10 5.78 -26.52 -25.22
N LEU A 11 5.80 -25.40 -24.50
CA LEU A 11 5.20 -24.12 -24.93
C LEU A 11 6.23 -23.34 -25.75
N ASN A 12 5.96 -23.22 -27.05
CA ASN A 12 6.63 -22.26 -27.93
C ASN A 12 6.04 -20.87 -27.68
N ILE A 13 6.83 -19.96 -27.09
CA ILE A 13 6.50 -18.53 -27.06
C ILE A 13 7.44 -17.82 -28.02
N VAL A 14 6.86 -17.34 -29.12
CA VAL A 14 7.50 -16.50 -30.13
C VAL A 14 7.59 -15.07 -29.58
N TRP A 15 8.80 -14.54 -29.45
CA TRP A 15 9.05 -13.14 -29.12
C TRP A 15 9.11 -12.33 -30.42
N TYR A 16 8.23 -11.35 -30.57
CA TYR A 16 8.40 -10.29 -31.55
C TYR A 16 9.14 -9.13 -30.89
N GLY A 17 10.37 -8.89 -31.33
CA GLY A 17 11.15 -7.71 -31.00
C GLY A 17 10.65 -6.49 -31.76
N VAL A 18 10.68 -5.34 -31.09
CA VAL A 18 10.76 -4.03 -31.74
C VAL A 18 11.73 -3.17 -30.93
N ASP A 19 12.98 -3.16 -31.37
CA ASP A 19 13.96 -2.13 -31.05
C ASP A 19 13.56 -0.82 -31.73
N GLN A 20 13.57 0.29 -30.98
CA GLN A 20 13.92 1.60 -31.53
C GLN A 20 14.64 2.48 -30.48
N PRO A 21 15.85 2.98 -30.79
CA PRO A 21 16.54 3.99 -29.99
C PRO A 21 16.57 5.34 -30.73
N VAL A 22 16.18 6.48 -30.11
CA VAL A 22 16.61 7.77 -30.66
C VAL A 22 16.79 8.90 -29.62
N SER A 23 18.05 9.29 -29.52
CA SER A 23 18.67 10.62 -29.33
C SER A 23 18.33 11.53 -28.13
N HIS A 24 19.37 11.75 -27.34
CA HIS A 24 19.67 13.02 -26.66
C HIS A 24 19.81 14.19 -27.66
N ARG A 25 19.23 15.35 -27.33
CA ARG A 25 19.70 16.66 -27.79
C ARG A 25 19.82 17.61 -26.60
N PHE A 26 21.06 18.09 -26.40
CA PHE A 26 21.40 19.28 -25.64
C PHE A 26 21.12 20.53 -26.49
N GLY A 27 20.65 21.61 -25.86
CA GLY A 27 20.53 22.93 -26.46
C GLY A 27 20.11 23.98 -25.43
N GLN A 28 21.07 24.80 -24.99
CA GLN A 28 20.85 26.02 -24.21
C GLN A 28 20.23 27.12 -25.08
N MET A 29 19.38 27.98 -24.51
CA MET A 29 19.61 29.42 -24.30
C MET A 29 18.32 30.21 -24.06
N LEU A 30 18.49 31.25 -23.24
CA LEU A 30 17.52 32.22 -22.74
C LEU A 30 16.90 33.10 -23.84
N SER A 31 15.65 33.51 -23.65
CA SER A 31 15.23 34.92 -23.84
C SER A 31 13.83 35.17 -23.28
N ILE A 32 13.75 36.26 -22.51
CA ILE A 32 12.54 36.86 -21.94
C ILE A 32 11.90 37.72 -23.04
N VAL A 33 10.63 37.48 -23.36
CA VAL A 33 9.76 38.48 -24.01
C VAL A 33 8.37 38.40 -23.40
N SER A 34 7.99 39.47 -22.71
CA SER A 34 6.64 39.77 -22.25
C SER A 34 5.74 40.12 -23.45
N ARG A 35 4.60 39.43 -23.59
CA ARG A 35 3.48 39.84 -24.45
C ARG A 35 2.15 39.59 -23.74
N GLN A 36 1.31 40.61 -23.78
CA GLN A 36 -0.04 40.68 -23.22
C GLN A 36 -1.03 39.71 -23.90
N PRO A 37 -2.13 39.34 -23.21
CA PRO A 37 -3.09 38.35 -23.70
C PRO A 37 -4.15 39.00 -24.60
N THR A 38 -4.14 38.68 -25.89
CA THR A 38 -5.30 38.91 -26.77
C THR A 38 -6.16 37.66 -26.75
N GLY A 39 -7.41 37.85 -26.32
CA GLY A 39 -8.42 36.81 -26.16
C GLY A 39 -8.56 35.92 -27.39
N ASN A 40 -8.26 34.65 -27.18
CA ASN A 40 -8.55 33.58 -28.12
C ASN A 40 -9.55 32.66 -27.43
N SER A 41 -10.82 32.80 -27.79
CA SER A 41 -11.90 31.90 -27.43
C SER A 41 -11.70 30.57 -28.15
N PHE A 42 -10.71 29.80 -27.73
CA PHE A 42 -10.65 28.38 -28.05
C PHE A 42 -11.75 27.71 -27.26
N ALA A 43 -12.83 27.37 -27.95
CA ALA A 43 -13.73 26.30 -27.54
C ALA A 43 -12.90 25.01 -27.46
N SER A 44 -12.21 24.83 -26.34
CA SER A 44 -11.53 23.59 -26.02
C SER A 44 -12.63 22.55 -25.85
N SER A 45 -12.85 21.78 -26.92
CA SER A 45 -13.56 20.52 -26.89
C SER A 45 -12.77 19.58 -25.98
N SER A 46 -12.94 19.77 -24.68
CA SER A 46 -12.44 18.88 -23.65
C SER A 46 -13.32 17.64 -23.75
N ARG A 47 -12.94 16.74 -24.66
CA ARG A 47 -13.20 15.32 -24.47
C ARG A 47 -12.56 14.98 -23.13
N LYS A 48 -13.37 15.07 -22.08
CA LYS A 48 -13.06 14.42 -20.81
C LYS A 48 -13.07 12.94 -21.17
N ASP A 49 -11.92 12.43 -21.59
CA ASP A 49 -11.69 11.00 -21.67
C ASP A 49 -11.98 10.48 -20.27
N GLN A 50 -13.19 9.97 -20.09
CA GLN A 50 -13.68 9.48 -18.83
C GLN A 50 -12.93 8.17 -18.62
N VAL A 51 -11.73 8.28 -18.05
CA VAL A 51 -10.88 7.13 -17.72
C VAL A 51 -11.75 6.21 -16.87
N THR A 52 -12.17 5.10 -17.47
CA THR A 52 -13.07 4.16 -16.81
C THR A 52 -12.23 3.50 -15.73
N ILE A 53 -12.54 3.83 -14.47
CA ILE A 53 -11.84 3.26 -13.32
C ILE A 53 -12.33 1.82 -13.18
N THR A 54 -11.51 0.86 -13.61
CA THR A 54 -11.78 -0.56 -13.45
C THR A 54 -11.16 -1.07 -12.15
N ARG A 55 -11.88 -1.94 -11.44
CA ARG A 55 -11.34 -2.64 -10.26
C ARG A 55 -10.20 -3.56 -10.67
N ALA A 56 -9.14 -3.60 -9.88
CA ALA A 56 -8.00 -4.48 -10.12
C ALA A 56 -8.29 -5.93 -9.76
N GLU A 57 -9.08 -6.14 -8.69
CA GLU A 57 -9.46 -7.46 -8.23
C GLU A 57 -10.92 -7.70 -8.59
N PRO A 58 -11.25 -8.83 -9.24
CA PRO A 58 -12.64 -9.19 -9.46
C PRO A 58 -13.32 -9.38 -8.10
N LEU A 59 -14.58 -8.98 -8.02
CA LEU A 59 -15.39 -9.41 -6.88
C LEU A 59 -15.45 -10.94 -6.88
N PRO A 60 -15.38 -11.60 -5.71
CA PRO A 60 -15.50 -13.04 -5.64
C PRO A 60 -16.81 -13.47 -6.31
N ASP A 61 -16.83 -14.64 -6.97
CA ASP A 61 -18.10 -15.21 -7.41
C ASP A 61 -18.97 -15.41 -6.16
N THR A 62 -19.94 -14.53 -6.06
CA THR A 62 -20.71 -14.31 -4.85
C THR A 62 -21.51 -15.55 -4.49
N ARG A 63 -21.90 -16.38 -5.47
CA ARG A 63 -22.76 -17.54 -5.21
C ARG A 63 -22.08 -18.60 -4.36
N GLU A 64 -20.85 -18.99 -4.70
CA GLU A 64 -20.12 -20.02 -3.96
C GLU A 64 -19.65 -19.52 -2.59
N LEU A 65 -19.18 -18.27 -2.55
CA LEU A 65 -18.66 -17.66 -1.33
C LEU A 65 -19.80 -17.48 -0.30
N TRP A 66 -20.98 -17.02 -0.74
CA TRP A 66 -22.14 -16.85 0.14
C TRP A 66 -22.74 -18.18 0.61
N ALA A 67 -22.69 -19.24 -0.22
CA ALA A 67 -23.25 -20.54 0.15
C ALA A 67 -22.58 -21.14 1.40
N LYS A 68 -21.31 -20.80 1.64
CA LYS A 68 -20.50 -21.30 2.76
C LYS A 68 -20.53 -20.40 4.00
N HIS A 69 -21.14 -19.21 3.93
CA HIS A 69 -21.04 -18.22 5.00
C HIS A 69 -22.25 -18.23 5.95
N ASN A 70 -22.01 -18.17 7.26
CA ASN A 70 -23.06 -18.19 8.30
C ASN A 70 -24.05 -17.02 8.18
N TYR A 71 -23.62 -15.90 7.57
CA TYR A 71 -24.40 -14.68 7.42
C TYR A 71 -24.79 -14.39 5.97
N ARG A 72 -25.05 -15.44 5.16
CA ARG A 72 -25.34 -15.31 3.71
C ARG A 72 -26.37 -14.23 3.34
N HIS A 73 -27.42 -14.07 4.15
CA HIS A 73 -28.51 -13.13 3.87
C HIS A 73 -28.07 -11.67 4.06
N ILE A 74 -27.23 -11.40 5.07
CA ILE A 74 -26.60 -10.08 5.27
C ILE A 74 -25.61 -9.80 4.15
N MET A 75 -24.83 -10.81 3.74
CA MET A 75 -23.90 -10.65 2.62
C MET A 75 -24.63 -10.31 1.32
N GLN A 76 -25.70 -11.00 0.98
CA GLN A 76 -26.48 -10.69 -0.23
C GLN A 76 -27.00 -9.25 -0.29
N MET A 77 -27.34 -8.65 0.85
CA MET A 77 -27.81 -7.26 0.91
C MET A 77 -26.68 -6.23 0.87
N THR A 78 -25.49 -6.59 1.34
CA THR A 78 -24.38 -5.66 1.54
C THR A 78 -23.33 -5.76 0.42
N TYR A 79 -23.31 -6.88 -0.32
CA TYR A 79 -22.28 -7.22 -1.30
C TYR A 79 -22.85 -7.05 -2.70
N GLY A 80 -22.36 -6.02 -3.38
CA GLY A 80 -22.65 -5.70 -4.77
C GLY A 80 -21.53 -4.84 -5.34
N ASP A 81 -21.83 -4.01 -6.34
CA ASP A 81 -20.85 -3.18 -7.04
C ASP A 81 -20.08 -2.20 -6.12
N ASN A 82 -20.66 -1.89 -4.96
CA ASN A 82 -20.10 -0.99 -3.95
C ASN A 82 -19.21 -1.68 -2.90
N MET A 83 -18.95 -2.98 -3.04
CA MET A 83 -18.12 -3.72 -2.11
C MET A 83 -16.69 -3.15 -2.08
N GLN A 84 -16.11 -2.98 -0.90
CA GLN A 84 -14.77 -2.44 -0.75
C GLN A 84 -13.73 -3.57 -0.67
N ASP A 85 -12.51 -3.29 -1.12
CA ASP A 85 -11.41 -4.27 -1.08
C ASP A 85 -10.68 -4.26 0.28
N GLY A 86 -10.89 -3.21 1.06
CA GLY A 86 -10.36 -3.09 2.39
C GLY A 86 -10.79 -1.84 3.12
N MET A 87 -10.09 -1.56 4.22
CA MET A 87 -10.28 -0.35 4.99
C MET A 87 -9.01 0.01 5.76
N TRP A 88 -8.92 1.26 6.20
CA TRP A 88 -7.92 1.70 7.16
C TRP A 88 -8.52 2.64 8.21
N ILE A 89 -7.90 2.69 9.37
CA ILE A 89 -8.27 3.53 10.50
C ILE A 89 -7.19 4.59 10.68
N CYS A 90 -7.63 5.84 10.62
CA CYS A 90 -6.77 7.00 10.81
C CYS A 90 -6.33 7.14 12.27
N CYS A 91 -5.26 7.89 12.52
CA CYS A 91 -4.85 8.27 13.88
C CYS A 91 -5.97 8.97 14.68
N CYS A 92 -6.91 9.66 14.01
CA CYS A 92 -8.08 10.27 14.65
C CYS A 92 -9.21 9.28 14.97
N GLY A 93 -9.06 8.00 14.59
CA GLY A 93 -10.04 6.93 14.77
C GLY A 93 -11.11 6.81 13.67
N ALA A 94 -11.07 7.65 12.63
CA ALA A 94 -12.01 7.54 11.52
C ALA A 94 -11.69 6.33 10.61
N GLU A 95 -12.74 5.65 10.17
CA GLU A 95 -12.69 4.55 9.22
C GLU A 95 -12.73 5.08 7.78
N ASN A 96 -11.86 4.53 6.93
CA ASN A 96 -11.74 4.92 5.53
C ASN A 96 -11.69 3.66 4.68
N HIS A 97 -12.56 3.55 3.68
CA HIS A 97 -12.62 2.39 2.81
C HIS A 97 -11.58 2.45 1.69
N ILE A 98 -11.14 1.27 1.23
CA ILE A 98 -10.15 1.13 0.16
C ILE A 98 -10.78 0.37 -1.00
N THR A 99 -10.67 0.93 -2.20
CA THR A 99 -10.94 0.24 -3.47
C THR A 99 -9.64 0.10 -4.24
N HIS A 100 -9.29 -1.12 -4.62
CA HIS A 100 -8.13 -1.41 -5.44
C HIS A 100 -8.52 -1.29 -6.92
N VAL A 101 -8.00 -0.26 -7.54
CA VAL A 101 -8.24 0.04 -8.96
C VAL A 101 -7.04 -0.35 -9.82
N THR A 102 -7.28 -0.69 -11.09
CA THR A 102 -6.21 -0.90 -12.06
C THR A 102 -5.47 0.39 -12.35
N GLY A 103 -4.19 0.29 -12.73
CA GLY A 103 -3.41 1.40 -13.24
C GLY A 103 -2.31 1.91 -12.28
N PRO A 104 -1.80 3.12 -12.54
CA PRO A 104 -0.60 3.66 -11.90
C PRO A 104 -0.83 4.20 -10.48
N HIS A 105 -2.09 4.41 -10.08
CA HIS A 105 -2.44 5.01 -8.79
C HIS A 105 -3.43 4.15 -7.99
N PRO A 106 -3.06 2.97 -7.47
CA PRO A 106 -3.89 2.20 -6.55
C PRO A 106 -3.50 2.45 -5.08
N PRO A 107 -4.44 2.77 -4.17
CA PRO A 107 -5.91 2.94 -4.32
C PRO A 107 -6.36 4.40 -4.60
N GLN A 108 -5.64 5.13 -5.45
CA GLN A 108 -5.84 6.54 -5.80
C GLN A 108 -5.45 7.50 -4.69
N HIS A 109 -6.33 7.72 -3.70
CA HIS A 109 -6.10 8.67 -2.61
C HIS A 109 -6.25 8.00 -1.25
N LEU A 110 -5.31 8.29 -0.35
CA LEU A 110 -5.30 7.81 1.03
C LEU A 110 -5.33 8.98 2.00
N THR A 111 -6.43 9.73 1.95
CA THR A 111 -6.69 10.88 2.80
C THR A 111 -7.91 10.60 3.68
N CYS A 112 -7.79 10.86 4.97
CA CYS A 112 -8.86 10.64 5.94
C CYS A 112 -10.05 11.55 5.63
N ALA A 113 -11.24 10.99 5.45
CA ALA A 113 -12.45 11.77 5.15
C ALA A 113 -12.90 12.68 6.32
N LYS A 114 -12.42 12.43 7.54
CA LYS A 114 -12.82 13.18 8.75
C LYS A 114 -11.89 14.34 9.08
N CYS A 115 -10.58 14.11 9.04
CA CYS A 115 -9.58 15.09 9.49
C CYS A 115 -8.55 15.45 8.43
N GLU A 116 -8.76 15.01 7.19
CA GLU A 116 -7.90 15.27 6.02
C GLU A 116 -6.44 14.78 6.18
N HIS A 117 -6.18 13.97 7.22
CA HIS A 117 -4.88 13.39 7.46
C HIS A 117 -4.53 12.37 6.38
N VAL A 118 -3.37 12.55 5.76
CA VAL A 118 -2.81 11.59 4.81
C VAL A 118 -2.33 10.34 5.55
N PHE A 119 -2.59 9.16 4.98
CA PHE A 119 -2.19 7.88 5.54
C PHE A 119 -0.71 7.85 5.94
N CYS A 120 -0.47 7.60 7.23
CA CYS A 120 0.85 7.64 7.85
C CYS A 120 1.21 6.29 8.49
N LYS A 121 2.42 6.19 9.06
CA LYS A 121 2.93 4.97 9.70
C LYS A 121 2.16 4.54 10.95
N SER A 122 1.39 5.45 11.56
CA SER A 122 0.54 5.18 12.74
C SER A 122 -0.89 4.79 12.36
N CYS A 123 -1.26 4.91 11.07
CA CYS A 123 -2.54 4.42 10.59
C CYS A 123 -2.50 2.89 10.47
N ILE A 124 -3.62 2.23 10.68
CA ILE A 124 -3.72 0.77 10.57
C ILE A 124 -4.68 0.41 9.45
N ALA A 125 -4.26 -0.48 8.55
CA ALA A 125 -5.04 -0.90 7.42
C ALA A 125 -5.32 -2.41 7.43
N SER A 126 -6.32 -2.81 6.63
CA SER A 126 -6.57 -4.21 6.30
C SER A 126 -5.41 -4.80 5.49
N PRO A 127 -5.33 -6.13 5.34
CA PRO A 127 -4.22 -6.78 4.64
C PRO A 127 -3.97 -6.27 3.21
N ILE A 128 -4.96 -5.67 2.55
CA ILE A 128 -4.77 -5.09 1.21
C ILE A 128 -3.69 -3.99 1.16
N LEU A 129 -3.42 -3.31 2.26
CA LEU A 129 -2.48 -2.18 2.31
C LEU A 129 -1.52 -2.37 3.47
N VAL A 130 -0.34 -2.93 3.20
CA VAL A 130 0.67 -3.21 4.24
C VAL A 130 1.81 -2.22 4.14
N PRO A 131 2.03 -1.35 5.14
CA PRO A 131 3.23 -0.52 5.19
C PRO A 131 4.50 -1.37 5.21
N ILE A 132 5.45 -1.07 4.32
CA ILE A 132 6.72 -1.78 4.21
C ILE A 132 7.89 -0.79 4.18
N THR A 133 9.10 -1.30 4.39
CA THR A 133 10.32 -0.48 4.28
C THR A 133 10.95 -0.61 2.90
N LEU A 134 11.74 0.38 2.48
CA LEU A 134 12.52 0.28 1.23
C LEU A 134 13.48 -0.93 1.23
N LYS A 135 13.97 -1.35 2.40
CA LYS A 135 14.76 -2.58 2.53
C LYS A 135 13.96 -3.82 2.16
N MET A 136 12.69 -3.87 2.59
CA MET A 136 11.79 -4.96 2.20
C MET A 136 11.47 -4.94 0.71
N VAL A 137 11.33 -3.76 0.11
CA VAL A 137 11.22 -3.64 -1.35
C VAL A 137 12.41 -4.27 -2.05
N ALA A 138 13.63 -3.97 -1.61
CA ALA A 138 14.85 -4.56 -2.17
C ALA A 138 14.90 -6.09 -1.98
N LEU A 139 14.44 -6.60 -0.83
CA LEU A 139 14.36 -8.04 -0.57
C LEU A 139 13.28 -8.75 -1.40
N MET A 140 12.16 -8.10 -1.70
CA MET A 140 11.15 -8.72 -2.55
C MET A 140 11.65 -8.95 -3.98
N ARG A 141 12.57 -8.11 -4.47
CA ARG A 141 13.19 -8.25 -5.81
C ARG A 141 13.98 -9.54 -5.99
N ILE A 142 14.50 -10.13 -4.92
CA ILE A 142 15.35 -11.33 -5.00
C ILE A 142 14.56 -12.63 -4.87
N LEU A 143 13.24 -12.56 -4.62
CA LEU A 143 12.41 -13.75 -4.43
C LEU A 143 11.96 -14.31 -5.80
N PRO A 144 12.17 -15.60 -6.11
CA PRO A 144 11.80 -16.19 -7.40
C PRO A 144 10.30 -16.16 -7.70
N SER A 145 9.44 -16.22 -6.68
CA SER A 145 7.98 -16.12 -6.80
C SER A 145 7.51 -14.72 -7.23
N TYR A 146 8.41 -13.74 -7.29
CA TYR A 146 8.12 -12.35 -7.58
C TYR A 146 7.79 -12.08 -9.04
N GLU A 147 8.31 -12.87 -9.98
CA GLU A 147 8.00 -12.70 -11.40
C GLU A 147 6.52 -12.97 -11.73
N ALA A 148 5.87 -13.86 -10.98
CA ALA A 148 4.44 -14.14 -11.14
C ALA A 148 3.54 -13.02 -10.56
N GLN A 149 4.05 -12.25 -9.60
CA GLN A 149 3.31 -11.20 -8.92
C GLN A 149 3.89 -9.82 -9.26
N ARG A 150 3.59 -9.34 -10.47
CA ARG A 150 3.86 -7.96 -10.93
C ARG A 150 3.76 -6.96 -9.77
N LEU A 151 4.91 -6.42 -9.38
CA LEU A 151 5.14 -5.37 -8.39
C LEU A 151 3.88 -4.68 -7.86
N ARG A 152 3.31 -5.29 -6.82
CA ARG A 152 2.19 -4.73 -6.07
C ARG A 152 2.72 -3.83 -4.97
N VAL A 153 3.55 -2.86 -5.33
CA VAL A 153 4.17 -1.92 -4.39
C VAL A 153 3.83 -0.50 -4.81
N GLY A 154 3.56 0.36 -3.83
CA GLY A 154 3.32 1.78 -4.05
C GLY A 154 3.90 2.66 -2.96
N GLN A 155 3.84 3.96 -3.18
CA GLN A 155 4.16 4.99 -2.19
C GLN A 155 3.04 6.03 -2.12
N VAL A 156 2.87 6.65 -0.95
CA VAL A 156 1.87 7.70 -0.72
C VAL A 156 2.55 9.07 -0.66
N CYS A 157 2.05 10.02 -1.44
CA CYS A 157 2.47 11.42 -1.34
C CYS A 157 1.95 12.04 -0.05
N GLU A 158 2.85 12.42 0.86
CA GLU A 158 2.49 13.00 2.17
C GLU A 158 1.73 14.32 2.08
N LYS A 159 1.85 15.06 0.98
CA LYS A 159 1.18 16.37 0.82
C LYS A 159 -0.29 16.25 0.45
N CYS A 160 -0.65 15.28 -0.40
CA CYS A 160 -2.00 15.20 -1.00
C CYS A 160 -2.68 13.83 -0.85
N GLY A 161 -1.98 12.83 -0.31
CA GLY A 161 -2.48 11.47 -0.18
C GLY A 161 -2.55 10.68 -1.49
N PHE A 162 -2.11 11.25 -2.62
CA PHE A 162 -2.11 10.55 -3.90
C PHE A 162 -1.08 9.42 -3.91
N THR A 163 -1.50 8.28 -4.45
CA THR A 163 -0.70 7.05 -4.45
C THR A 163 0.02 6.83 -5.78
N HIS A 164 1.21 6.26 -5.72
CA HIS A 164 2.03 5.99 -6.90
C HIS A 164 2.52 4.55 -6.85
N ARG A 165 2.07 3.73 -7.80
CA ARG A 165 2.59 2.38 -8.00
C ARG A 165 4.04 2.47 -8.49
N ALA A 166 4.88 1.55 -8.02
CA ALA A 166 6.21 1.37 -8.58
C ALA A 166 6.11 0.83 -10.02
N THR A 167 7.09 1.16 -10.85
CA THR A 167 7.15 0.80 -12.27
C THR A 167 8.48 0.15 -12.62
N GLY A 168 8.46 -0.72 -13.63
CA GLY A 168 9.63 -1.45 -14.14
C GLY A 168 10.19 -2.48 -13.16
N ASP A 169 11.10 -3.32 -13.65
CA ASP A 169 11.68 -4.45 -12.89
C ASP A 169 12.55 -3.98 -11.71
N ASP A 170 13.05 -2.74 -11.79
CA ASP A 170 13.87 -2.11 -10.76
C ASP A 170 13.08 -1.49 -9.59
N VAL A 171 11.75 -1.57 -9.60
CA VAL A 171 10.89 -0.91 -8.60
C VAL A 171 11.18 0.59 -8.51
N LYS A 172 10.98 1.28 -9.64
CA LYS A 172 11.19 2.72 -9.73
C LYS A 172 9.91 3.47 -9.37
N PHE A 173 10.04 4.41 -8.45
CA PHE A 173 8.96 5.33 -8.10
C PHE A 173 9.08 6.63 -8.90
N VAL A 174 7.94 7.24 -9.23
CA VAL A 174 7.93 8.54 -9.90
C VAL A 174 8.59 9.62 -9.01
N PRO A 175 9.39 10.53 -9.59
CA PRO A 175 10.11 11.55 -8.82
C PRO A 175 9.20 12.69 -8.34
N TYR A 176 8.07 12.94 -9.02
CA TYR A 176 7.13 13.99 -8.68
C TYR A 176 5.70 13.45 -8.58
N CYS A 177 4.96 13.94 -7.61
CA CYS A 177 3.52 13.75 -7.53
C CYS A 177 2.78 14.74 -8.44
N ALA A 178 1.56 14.40 -8.84
CA ALA A 178 0.67 15.28 -9.60
C ALA A 178 0.40 16.63 -8.89
N CYS A 179 0.52 16.68 -7.56
CA CYS A 179 0.41 17.92 -6.78
C CYS A 179 1.69 18.79 -6.77
N GLY A 180 2.72 18.38 -7.51
CA GLY A 180 4.02 19.05 -7.59
C GLY A 180 5.01 18.72 -6.46
N ALA A 181 4.63 17.89 -5.48
CA ALA A 181 5.54 17.48 -4.42
C ALA A 181 6.64 16.56 -4.97
N HIS A 182 7.90 16.87 -4.65
CA HIS A 182 9.03 15.99 -4.92
C HIS A 182 8.97 14.77 -4.00
N ARG A 183 9.25 13.59 -4.55
CA ARG A 183 9.36 12.33 -3.81
C ARG A 183 10.40 12.48 -2.71
N LYS A 184 10.08 11.96 -1.52
CA LYS A 184 11.03 11.84 -0.41
C LYS A 184 11.18 10.38 0.01
N GLU A 185 12.25 10.08 0.73
CA GLU A 185 12.53 8.72 1.23
C GLU A 185 11.67 8.34 2.44
N ASP A 186 11.10 9.31 3.14
CA ASP A 186 10.26 9.14 4.32
C ASP A 186 8.80 8.81 3.99
N TRP A 187 8.38 9.06 2.74
CA TRP A 187 7.05 8.72 2.22
C TRP A 187 6.69 7.28 2.54
N VAL A 188 5.44 7.05 2.92
CA VAL A 188 4.96 5.72 3.26
C VAL A 188 4.99 4.84 2.01
N VAL A 189 5.83 3.81 2.06
CA VAL A 189 5.86 2.74 1.06
C VAL A 189 4.96 1.61 1.54
N PHE A 190 4.18 1.02 0.63
CA PHE A 190 3.23 -0.04 0.96
C PHE A 190 3.25 -1.16 -0.09
N ALA A 191 2.95 -2.38 0.36
CA ALA A 191 2.56 -3.50 -0.50
C ALA A 191 1.03 -3.54 -0.63
N ILE A 192 0.57 -3.93 -1.81
CA ILE A 192 -0.83 -4.20 -2.13
C ILE A 192 -1.04 -5.72 -2.12
N CYS A 193 -1.59 -6.26 -1.04
CA CYS A 193 -1.83 -7.69 -0.94
C CYS A 193 -3.24 -8.07 -1.43
N SER A 194 -3.57 -9.36 -1.37
CA SER A 194 -4.89 -9.86 -1.75
C SER A 194 -6.01 -9.30 -0.84
N PRO A 195 -7.15 -8.84 -1.40
CA PRO A 195 -8.29 -8.40 -0.61
C PRO A 195 -9.18 -9.56 -0.14
N GLN A 196 -8.88 -10.81 -0.54
CA GLN A 196 -9.76 -11.97 -0.31
C GLN A 196 -10.17 -12.16 1.15
N GLY A 197 -9.27 -11.92 2.11
CA GLY A 197 -9.62 -12.01 3.54
C GLY A 197 -10.69 -10.99 3.96
N TYR A 198 -10.58 -9.76 3.45
CA TYR A 198 -11.59 -8.73 3.68
C TYR A 198 -12.89 -9.05 2.92
N HIS A 199 -12.78 -9.60 1.72
CA HIS A 199 -13.95 -10.01 0.95
C HIS A 199 -14.71 -11.18 1.57
N PHE A 200 -14.00 -12.09 2.23
CA PHE A 200 -14.61 -13.23 2.89
C PHE A 200 -15.44 -12.80 4.11
N ASP A 201 -14.83 -12.00 4.99
CA ASP A 201 -15.51 -11.47 6.18
C ASP A 201 -15.01 -10.06 6.55
N PRO A 202 -15.62 -8.99 6.01
CA PRO A 202 -15.26 -7.61 6.25
C PRO A 202 -15.66 -7.18 7.66
N ILE A 203 -16.67 -7.81 8.28
CA ILE A 203 -17.07 -7.51 9.65
C ILE A 203 -15.97 -7.97 10.59
N VAL A 204 -15.57 -9.25 10.51
CA VAL A 204 -14.46 -9.78 11.31
C VAL A 204 -13.17 -9.00 11.04
N THR A 205 -12.85 -8.75 9.77
CA THR A 205 -11.65 -7.98 9.43
C THR A 205 -11.71 -6.56 10.00
N SER A 206 -12.85 -5.87 9.95
CA SER A 206 -13.01 -4.54 10.54
C SER A 206 -12.82 -4.55 12.06
N VAL A 207 -13.37 -5.55 12.75
CA VAL A 207 -13.21 -5.71 14.21
C VAL A 207 -11.74 -5.94 14.56
N GLN A 208 -11.04 -6.79 13.81
CA GLN A 208 -9.61 -7.05 14.02
C GLN A 208 -8.77 -5.78 13.85
N ILE A 209 -9.03 -4.99 12.80
CA ILE A 209 -8.30 -3.72 12.57
C ILE A 209 -8.60 -2.71 13.70
N LYS A 210 -9.86 -2.61 14.14
CA LYS A 210 -10.25 -1.74 15.26
C LYS A 210 -9.58 -2.15 16.56
N THR A 211 -9.49 -3.44 16.84
CA THR A 211 -8.79 -3.96 18.01
C THR A 211 -7.30 -3.60 17.96
N LYS A 212 -6.62 -3.87 16.84
CA LYS A 212 -5.21 -3.47 16.65
C LYS A 212 -5.00 -1.96 16.82
N TRP A 213 -5.95 -1.14 16.38
CA TRP A 213 -5.87 0.32 16.52
C TRP A 213 -6.00 0.76 17.97
N ARG A 214 -6.91 0.15 18.74
CA ARG A 214 -7.02 0.42 20.19
C ARG A 214 -5.76 0.01 20.93
N GLU A 215 -5.24 -1.18 20.66
CA GLU A 215 -3.99 -1.68 21.26
C GLU A 215 -2.83 -0.74 20.96
N ALA A 216 -2.61 -0.37 19.69
CA ALA A 216 -1.54 0.55 19.31
C ALA A 216 -1.69 1.94 19.96
N LYS A 217 -2.93 2.42 20.12
CA LYS A 217 -3.21 3.69 20.80
C LYS A 217 -2.92 3.61 22.29
N GLU A 218 -3.27 2.50 22.94
CA GLU A 218 -2.97 2.27 24.35
C GLU A 218 -1.45 2.16 24.59
N GLU A 219 -0.73 1.43 23.75
CA GLU A 219 0.74 1.35 23.78
C GLU A 219 1.39 2.73 23.64
N ALA A 220 0.88 3.59 22.75
CA ALA A 220 1.38 4.95 22.59
C ALA A 220 1.19 5.79 23.87
N LEU A 221 0.02 5.71 24.52
CA LEU A 221 -0.27 6.42 25.77
C LEU A 221 0.62 5.92 26.93
N GLN A 222 0.89 4.62 27.01
CA GLN A 222 1.79 4.05 28.01
C GLN A 222 3.24 4.52 27.83
N MET A 223 3.70 4.66 26.58
CA MET A 223 5.04 5.18 26.29
C MET A 223 5.19 6.66 26.66
N GLU A 224 4.18 7.49 26.42
CA GLU A 224 4.20 8.92 26.79
C GLU A 224 4.24 9.11 28.32
N CYS A 225 3.50 8.31 29.08
CA CYS A 225 3.50 8.35 30.55
C CYS A 225 4.87 7.96 31.14
N SER A 226 5.58 7.03 30.50
CA SER A 226 6.90 6.58 30.95
C SER A 226 8.00 7.64 30.75
N GLN A 227 7.81 8.56 29.79
CA GLN A 227 8.78 9.63 29.50
C GLN A 227 8.55 10.89 30.34
N SER A 228 7.35 11.08 30.90
CA SER A 228 7.01 12.24 31.73
C SER A 228 7.28 12.03 33.22
N ALA A 229 7.73 10.83 33.63
CA ALA A 229 8.16 10.58 34.99
C ALA A 229 9.33 11.53 35.32
N PRO A 230 9.19 12.42 36.34
CA PRO A 230 10.28 13.30 36.73
C PRO A 230 11.50 12.44 37.05
N ALA A 231 12.68 12.88 36.57
CA ALA A 231 13.93 12.21 36.88
C ALA A 231 13.94 11.92 38.38
N PRO A 232 14.13 10.64 38.80
CA PRO A 232 14.09 10.31 40.21
C PRO A 232 15.03 11.26 40.93
N ALA A 233 14.49 12.00 41.90
CA ALA A 233 15.28 12.88 42.74
C ALA A 233 16.50 12.08 43.19
N ILE A 234 17.70 12.59 42.86
CA ILE A 234 18.97 11.90 43.06
C ILE A 234 19.00 11.35 44.49
N ALA A 235 18.69 10.07 44.64
CA ALA A 235 18.76 9.41 45.92
C ALA A 235 20.25 9.20 46.20
N PRO A 236 20.73 9.46 47.43
CA PRO A 236 22.13 9.27 47.79
C PRO A 236 22.56 7.84 47.44
N GLU A 237 23.70 7.76 46.76
CA GLU A 237 24.23 6.57 46.10
C GLU A 237 24.28 5.36 47.03
N MET A 238 23.53 4.31 46.70
CA MET A 238 23.80 2.96 47.20
C MET A 238 24.07 2.02 46.03
N GLY A 239 25.36 1.76 45.81
CA GLY A 239 25.93 0.48 45.37
C GLY A 239 25.47 -0.13 44.03
N PRO A 240 26.39 -0.41 43.08
CA PRO A 240 26.02 -0.93 41.76
C PRO A 240 25.51 -2.38 41.82
N LYS A 241 24.27 -2.61 41.38
CA LYS A 241 23.76 -3.93 40.98
C LYS A 241 23.33 -3.90 39.52
N CYS A 242 24.10 -4.62 38.70
CA CYS A 242 23.92 -4.79 37.26
C CYS A 242 22.71 -5.71 36.97
N SER A 243 21.72 -5.28 36.18
CA SER A 243 20.61 -6.16 35.77
C SER A 243 20.19 -6.06 34.28
N ASN A 244 20.61 -7.09 33.55
CA ASN A 244 20.01 -7.85 32.42
C ASN A 244 18.67 -7.46 31.73
N SER A 245 18.36 -6.21 31.41
CA SER A 245 17.06 -5.86 30.76
C SER A 245 17.02 -5.78 29.21
N VAL A 246 18.13 -5.99 28.48
CA VAL A 246 18.20 -5.64 27.04
C VAL A 246 17.65 -6.70 26.04
N ARG A 247 17.13 -7.85 26.48
CA ARG A 247 16.78 -8.96 25.54
C ARG A 247 15.41 -8.91 24.84
N LYS A 248 14.46 -8.05 25.23
CA LYS A 248 13.07 -8.13 24.71
C LYS A 248 12.82 -7.47 23.34
N ALA A 249 13.70 -6.62 22.83
CA ALA A 249 13.42 -5.86 21.60
C ALA A 249 13.63 -6.62 20.27
N ARG A 250 14.39 -7.74 20.27
CA ARG A 250 14.77 -8.45 19.01
C ARG A 250 13.73 -9.44 18.48
N SER A 251 12.77 -9.90 19.28
CA SER A 251 11.81 -10.95 18.87
C SER A 251 10.67 -10.44 17.98
N ASN A 252 10.37 -9.14 17.98
CA ASN A 252 9.16 -8.61 17.34
C ASN A 252 9.27 -8.47 15.80
N TRP A 253 10.50 -8.35 15.25
CA TRP A 253 10.71 -8.16 13.80
C TRP A 253 10.50 -9.43 12.98
N ILE A 254 10.92 -10.58 13.50
CA ILE A 254 10.80 -11.88 12.81
C ILE A 254 9.33 -12.29 12.64
N TRP A 255 8.47 -11.97 13.62
CA TRP A 255 7.04 -12.28 13.55
C TRP A 255 6.32 -11.48 12.46
N ARG A 256 6.63 -10.18 12.33
CA ARG A 256 6.08 -9.33 11.25
C ARG A 256 6.54 -9.78 9.86
N TYR A 257 7.78 -10.24 9.72
CA TYR A 257 8.29 -10.73 8.43
C TYR A 257 7.56 -12.01 7.96
N ARG A 258 7.28 -12.95 8.87
CA ARG A 258 6.52 -14.17 8.54
C ARG A 258 5.07 -13.89 8.15
N GLN A 259 4.42 -12.92 8.81
CA GLN A 259 3.06 -12.46 8.44
C GLN A 259 3.04 -11.87 7.02
N ILE A 260 4.10 -11.15 6.62
CA ILE A 260 4.20 -10.56 5.29
C ILE A 260 4.45 -11.64 4.23
N LEU A 261 5.34 -12.60 4.49
CA LEU A 261 5.54 -13.74 3.57
C LEU A 261 4.26 -14.57 3.38
N ALA A 262 3.55 -14.88 4.46
CA ALA A 262 2.30 -15.63 4.41
C ALA A 262 1.12 -14.87 3.77
N ALA A 263 1.20 -13.54 3.63
CA ALA A 263 0.20 -12.72 2.94
C ALA A 263 0.53 -12.45 1.47
N VAL A 264 1.76 -12.80 1.06
CA VAL A 264 2.24 -12.71 -0.34
C VAL A 264 2.01 -14.03 -1.07
N GLU A 265 2.03 -15.17 -0.38
CA GLU A 265 1.58 -16.48 -0.89
C GLU A 265 0.06 -16.55 -1.06
#